data_AF-A0A944ZMM0-F1
#
_entry.id   AF-A0A944ZMM0-F1
#
_cell.length_a   1.000
_cell.length_b   1.000
_cell.length_c   1.000
_cell.angle_alpha   90.00
_cell.angle_beta   90.00
_cell.angle_gamma   90.00
#
_symmetry.space_group_name_H-M   'P 1'
#
loop_
_entity.id
_entity.type
_entity.pdbx_description
1 polymer ?
#
loop_
_entity_poly.entity_id
_entity_poly.type
_entity_poly.pdbx_seq_one_letter_code
_entity_poly.pdbx_strand_id
1 'polypeptide(L)'
;MTDKNESSFELVPTAVDEQTHAELCLLYKESTDTVRFAKHLQWWTLGSTLLAYGGILLLGEYVGSDMTYANQLTGAVILITMGVIFTLIVYQFWQHNELRKIGEISRHMSNLFLRIRQMKSRREATIQRYLLLIFMISTVVMGAVLTYLGLQQVVYGR
;
A
#
# COMPACT_ATOMS: atom_id res chain seq x y z
N MET A 1 41.73 0.07 -30.46
CA MET A 1 41.78 0.42 -29.03
C MET A 1 40.78 1.54 -28.86
N THR A 2 39.52 1.18 -28.67
CA THR A 2 38.41 2.14 -28.62
C THR A 2 37.79 1.95 -27.26
N ASP A 3 38.18 2.80 -26.30
CA ASP A 3 37.39 2.94 -25.10
C ASP A 3 37.06 4.40 -24.85
N LYS A 4 35.78 4.59 -24.59
CA LYS A 4 35.00 5.81 -24.75
C LYS A 4 35.27 6.75 -23.58
N ASN A 5 35.66 7.97 -23.92
CA ASN A 5 35.28 9.23 -23.27
C ASN A 5 34.30 9.06 -22.09
N GLU A 6 34.83 8.86 -20.87
CA GLU A 6 34.05 9.07 -19.64
C GLU A 6 33.70 10.55 -19.61
N SER A 7 32.48 10.90 -20.04
CA SER A 7 32.04 12.29 -19.95
C SER A 7 32.02 12.66 -18.47
N SER A 8 32.97 13.51 -18.05
CA SER A 8 32.96 14.15 -16.74
C SER A 8 31.56 14.72 -16.51
N PHE A 9 30.87 14.22 -15.48
CA PHE A 9 29.52 14.67 -15.15
C PHE A 9 29.61 16.09 -14.61
N GLU A 10 29.16 17.06 -15.40
CA GLU A 10 29.12 18.46 -14.98
C GLU A 10 28.00 18.66 -13.96
N LEU A 11 28.35 19.13 -12.76
CA LEU A 11 27.39 19.45 -11.71
C LEU A 11 26.73 20.78 -12.02
N VAL A 12 25.41 20.77 -12.24
CA VAL A 12 24.60 21.97 -12.38
C VAL A 12 23.88 22.19 -11.05
N PRO A 13 24.18 23.28 -10.32
CA PRO A 13 23.51 23.60 -9.07
C PRO A 13 22.03 23.90 -9.32
N THR A 14 21.25 23.78 -8.26
CA THR A 14 19.82 24.11 -8.31
C THR A 14 19.63 25.59 -8.64
N ALA A 15 18.63 25.91 -9.47
CA ALA A 15 18.32 27.29 -9.87
C ALA A 15 17.51 28.09 -8.83
N VAL A 16 17.13 27.47 -7.71
CA VAL A 16 16.40 28.11 -6.60
C VAL A 16 17.37 28.59 -5.53
N ASP A 17 16.98 29.63 -4.79
CA ASP A 17 17.73 30.12 -3.65
C ASP A 17 17.78 29.08 -2.51
N GLU A 18 18.70 29.28 -1.57
CA GLU A 18 18.97 28.33 -0.47
C GLU A 18 17.74 28.12 0.44
N GLN A 19 16.95 29.18 0.68
CA GLN A 19 15.78 29.08 1.54
C GLN A 19 14.68 28.25 0.86
N THR A 20 14.39 28.55 -0.42
CA THR A 20 13.46 27.75 -1.22
C THR A 20 13.96 26.30 -1.36
N HIS A 21 15.27 26.09 -1.51
CA HIS A 21 15.84 24.75 -1.58
C HIS A 21 15.62 23.97 -0.28
N ALA A 22 15.76 24.61 0.88
CA ALA A 22 15.50 24.01 2.18
C ALA A 22 14.02 23.64 2.35
N GLU A 23 13.08 24.51 1.95
CA GLU A 23 11.64 24.21 1.97
C GLU A 23 11.29 23.01 1.08
N LEU A 24 11.86 22.94 -0.13
CA LEU A 24 11.66 21.83 -1.04
C LEU A 24 12.23 20.51 -0.48
N CYS A 25 13.39 20.55 0.18
CA CYS A 25 13.95 19.38 0.86
C CYS A 25 13.06 18.89 2.00
N LEU A 26 12.50 19.82 2.78
CA LEU A 26 11.56 19.52 3.87
C LEU A 26 10.28 18.87 3.32
N LEU A 27 9.67 19.46 2.28
CA LEU A 27 8.48 18.91 1.62
C LEU A 27 8.75 17.54 0.98
N TYR A 28 9.93 17.35 0.39
CA TYR A 28 10.35 16.05 -0.17
C TYR A 28 10.42 14.97 0.91
N LYS A 29 11.02 15.31 2.06
CA LYS A 29 11.14 14.41 3.21
C LYS A 29 9.77 14.06 3.76
N GLU A 30 8.93 15.06 4.04
CA GLU A 30 7.57 14.87 4.55
C GLU A 30 6.76 13.95 3.63
N SER A 31 6.69 14.24 2.33
CA SER A 31 5.96 13.39 1.38
C SER A 31 6.52 11.97 1.30
N THR A 32 7.84 11.80 1.44
CA THR A 32 8.45 10.45 1.48
C THR A 32 8.03 9.67 2.72
N ASP A 33 7.97 10.34 3.87
CA ASP A 33 7.54 9.73 5.12
C ASP A 33 6.03 9.44 5.11
N THR A 34 5.20 10.30 4.52
CA THR A 34 3.77 10.04 4.27
C THR A 34 3.55 8.78 3.43
N VAL A 35 4.35 8.59 2.36
CA VAL A 35 4.28 7.37 1.54
C VAL A 35 4.64 6.12 2.35
N ARG A 36 5.66 6.19 3.22
CA ARG A 36 6.04 5.08 4.10
C ARG A 36 4.95 4.77 5.13
N PHE A 37 4.36 5.82 5.72
CA PHE A 37 3.26 5.69 6.66
C PHE A 37 2.03 5.06 6.01
N ALA A 38 1.63 5.51 4.82
CA ALA A 38 0.51 4.91 4.09
C ALA A 38 0.75 3.42 3.77
N LYS A 39 1.99 3.02 3.44
CA LYS A 39 2.33 1.59 3.27
C LYS A 39 2.25 0.81 4.57
N HIS A 40 2.71 1.39 5.67
CA HIS A 40 2.60 0.78 6.98
C HIS A 40 1.12 0.53 7.35
N LEU A 41 0.26 1.55 7.19
CA LEU A 41 -1.18 1.41 7.39
C LEU A 41 -1.81 0.35 6.47
N GLN A 42 -1.36 0.26 5.22
CA GLN A 42 -1.85 -0.74 4.27
C GLN A 42 -1.58 -2.16 4.75
N TRP A 43 -0.36 -2.44 5.25
CA TRP A 43 -0.01 -3.74 5.84
C TRP A 43 -0.72 -4.00 7.15
N TRP A 44 -0.87 -2.98 7.98
CA TRP A 44 -1.56 -3.09 9.26
C TRP A 44 -3.06 -3.38 9.06
N THR A 45 -3.68 -2.77 8.05
CA THR A 45 -5.07 -3.03 7.66
C THR A 45 -5.26 -4.47 7.17
N LEU A 46 -4.33 -4.98 6.34
CA LEU A 46 -4.36 -6.38 5.93
C LEU A 46 -4.24 -7.33 7.13
N GLY A 47 -3.24 -7.12 8.00
CA GLY A 47 -3.01 -7.98 9.15
C GLY A 47 -4.16 -7.98 10.15
N SER A 48 -4.69 -6.80 10.49
CA SER A 48 -5.85 -6.66 11.39
C SER A 48 -7.11 -7.31 10.82
N THR A 49 -7.34 -7.23 9.51
CA THR A 49 -8.48 -7.88 8.86
C THR A 49 -8.39 -9.41 8.95
N LEU A 50 -7.20 -9.98 8.70
CA LEU A 50 -6.99 -11.42 8.83
C LEU A 50 -7.18 -11.90 10.27
N LEU A 51 -6.74 -11.11 11.26
CA LEU A 51 -7.00 -11.38 12.66
C LEU A 51 -8.49 -11.29 13.01
N ALA A 52 -9.21 -10.30 12.47
CA ALA A 52 -10.65 -10.16 12.66
C ALA A 52 -11.42 -11.37 12.11
N TYR A 53 -11.03 -11.89 10.95
CA TYR A 53 -11.56 -13.13 10.38
C TYR A 53 -11.34 -14.34 11.28
N GLY A 54 -10.15 -14.47 11.89
CA GLY A 54 -9.88 -15.50 12.89
C GLY A 54 -10.79 -15.34 14.13
N GLY A 55 -10.98 -14.12 14.61
CA GLY A 55 -11.89 -13.82 15.72
C GLY A 55 -13.34 -14.21 15.42
N ILE A 56 -13.81 -13.94 14.20
CA ILE A 56 -15.17 -14.32 13.76
C ILE A 56 -15.35 -15.84 13.76
N LEU A 57 -14.35 -16.60 13.31
CA LEU A 57 -14.41 -18.07 13.37
C LEU A 57 -14.51 -18.58 14.80
N LEU A 58 -13.67 -18.05 15.71
CA LEU A 58 -13.70 -18.43 17.13
C LEU A 58 -15.06 -18.10 17.78
N LEU A 59 -15.66 -16.96 17.43
CA LEU A 59 -17.00 -16.60 17.90
C LEU A 59 -18.07 -17.56 17.37
N GLY A 60 -17.97 -17.97 16.10
CA GLY A 60 -18.87 -18.97 15.52
C GLY A 60 -18.79 -20.30 16.26
N GLU A 61 -17.58 -20.79 16.54
CA GLU A 61 -17.37 -22.06 17.25
C GLU A 61 -17.90 -22.03 18.69
N TYR A 62 -17.78 -20.88 19.36
CA TYR A 62 -18.19 -20.68 20.75
C TYR A 62 -19.72 -20.60 20.92
N VAL A 63 -20.42 -19.87 20.04
CA VAL A 63 -21.87 -19.63 20.17
C VAL A 63 -22.71 -20.84 19.71
N GLY A 64 -22.13 -21.76 18.93
CA GLY A 64 -22.79 -22.99 18.50
C GLY A 64 -23.57 -22.85 17.19
N SER A 65 -24.24 -23.93 16.78
CA SER A 65 -24.73 -24.18 15.41
C SER A 65 -25.98 -23.36 14.99
N ASP A 66 -26.21 -22.18 15.56
CA ASP A 66 -27.35 -21.35 15.15
C ASP A 66 -27.11 -20.75 13.76
N MET A 67 -27.91 -21.21 12.79
CA MET A 67 -27.84 -20.80 11.39
C MET A 67 -28.13 -19.31 11.20
N THR A 68 -28.96 -18.70 12.07
CA THR A 68 -29.25 -17.26 12.05
C THR A 68 -27.99 -16.48 12.43
N TYR A 69 -27.30 -16.91 13.48
CA TYR A 69 -26.09 -16.26 13.95
C TYR A 69 -24.94 -16.39 12.94
N ALA A 70 -24.76 -17.57 12.34
CA ALA A 70 -23.76 -17.78 11.30
C ALA A 70 -24.01 -16.93 10.04
N ASN A 71 -25.28 -16.73 9.66
CA ASN A 71 -25.64 -15.84 8.56
C ASN A 71 -25.33 -14.37 8.88
N GLN A 72 -25.56 -13.93 10.12
CA GLN A 72 -25.18 -12.58 10.57
C GLN A 72 -23.65 -12.37 10.55
N LEU A 73 -22.88 -13.35 11.05
CA LEU A 73 -21.42 -13.31 10.99
C LEU A 73 -20.90 -13.29 9.55
N THR A 74 -21.51 -14.07 8.66
CA THR A 74 -21.20 -14.05 7.22
C THR A 74 -21.45 -12.68 6.61
N GLY A 75 -22.60 -12.05 6.93
CA GLY A 75 -22.89 -10.68 6.52
C GLY A 75 -21.83 -9.68 7.01
N ALA A 76 -21.38 -9.81 8.26
CA ALA A 76 -20.31 -8.99 8.82
C ALA A 76 -18.98 -9.18 8.08
N VAL A 77 -18.59 -10.41 7.74
CA VAL A 77 -17.39 -10.72 6.95
C VAL A 77 -17.44 -10.00 5.60
N ILE A 78 -18.57 -10.05 4.90
CA ILE A 78 -18.73 -9.38 3.59
C ILE A 78 -18.56 -7.87 3.75
N LEU A 79 -19.22 -7.24 4.73
CA LEU A 79 -19.11 -5.80 4.97
C LEU A 79 -17.68 -5.37 5.32
N ILE A 80 -17.00 -6.14 6.17
CA ILE A 80 -15.59 -5.91 6.53
C ILE A 80 -14.70 -6.01 5.28
N THR A 81 -14.89 -7.08 4.48
CA THR A 81 -14.13 -7.29 3.23
C THR A 81 -14.26 -6.08 2.30
N MET A 82 -15.49 -5.59 2.09
CA MET A 82 -15.76 -4.44 1.23
C MET A 82 -15.08 -3.17 1.77
N GLY A 83 -15.22 -2.89 3.07
CA GLY A 83 -14.59 -1.73 3.70
C GLY A 83 -13.06 -1.75 3.61
N VAL A 84 -12.46 -2.93 3.76
CA VAL A 84 -11.01 -3.12 3.67
C VAL A 84 -10.52 -2.92 2.24
N ILE A 85 -11.18 -3.52 1.24
CA ILE A 85 -10.83 -3.32 -0.17
C ILE A 85 -10.92 -1.84 -0.54
N PHE A 86 -11.98 -1.16 -0.15
CA PHE A 86 -12.14 0.28 -0.36
C PHE A 86 -10.98 1.07 0.26
N THR A 87 -10.64 0.77 1.52
CA THR A 87 -9.54 1.45 2.25
C THR A 87 -8.18 1.20 1.58
N LEU A 88 -7.89 -0.03 1.14
CA LEU A 88 -6.68 -0.36 0.39
C LEU A 88 -6.56 0.46 -0.89
N ILE A 89 -7.67 0.64 -1.63
CA ILE A 89 -7.70 1.47 -2.84
C ILE A 89 -7.44 2.94 -2.49
N VAL A 90 -8.04 3.48 -1.42
CA VAL A 90 -7.80 4.85 -0.96
C VAL A 90 -6.33 5.08 -0.63
N TYR A 91 -5.68 4.15 0.07
CA TYR A 91 -4.23 4.25 0.36
C TYR A 91 -3.39 4.27 -0.92
N GLN A 92 -3.79 3.53 -1.96
CA GLN A 92 -3.09 3.53 -3.24
C GLN A 92 -3.22 4.86 -3.97
N PHE A 93 -4.40 5.47 -3.96
CA PHE A 93 -4.59 6.82 -4.50
C PHE A 93 -3.78 7.87 -3.73
N TRP A 94 -3.76 7.78 -2.40
CA TRP A 94 -2.95 8.68 -1.58
C TRP A 94 -1.45 8.55 -1.89
N GLN A 95 -0.91 7.32 -1.90
CA GLN A 95 0.48 7.08 -2.28
C GLN A 95 0.79 7.59 -3.70
N HIS A 96 -0.14 7.43 -4.64
CA HIS A 96 0.01 7.94 -6.00
C HIS A 96 0.12 9.47 -6.03
N ASN A 97 -0.75 10.18 -5.31
CA ASN A 97 -0.73 11.63 -5.23
C ASN A 97 0.55 12.18 -4.57
N GLU A 98 1.00 11.57 -3.48
CA GLU A 98 2.26 11.96 -2.84
C GLU A 98 3.46 11.74 -3.77
N LEU A 99 3.48 10.64 -4.52
CA LEU A 99 4.54 10.39 -5.50
C LEU A 99 4.53 11.40 -6.66
N ARG A 100 3.36 11.93 -7.04
CA ARG A 100 3.27 13.05 -7.99
C ARG A 100 3.85 14.33 -7.40
N LYS A 101 3.54 14.66 -6.15
CA LYS A 101 4.12 15.81 -5.43
C LYS A 101 5.65 15.71 -5.35
N ILE A 102 6.19 14.55 -4.95
CA ILE A 102 7.64 14.26 -4.98
C ILE A 102 8.19 14.39 -6.41
N GLY A 103 7.43 13.95 -7.41
CA GLY A 103 7.74 14.11 -8.85
C GLY A 103 8.02 15.56 -9.24
N GLU A 104 7.13 16.47 -8.86
CA GLU A 104 7.23 17.90 -9.14
C GLU A 104 8.37 18.55 -8.36
N ILE A 105 8.48 18.30 -7.04
CA ILE A 105 9.53 18.86 -6.18
C ILE A 105 10.93 18.58 -6.77
N SER A 106 11.17 17.35 -7.24
CA SER A 106 12.50 17.01 -7.76
C SER A 106 12.87 17.66 -9.08
N ARG A 107 11.92 18.25 -9.82
CA ARG A 107 12.26 19.03 -11.03
C ARG A 107 13.08 20.27 -10.68
N HIS A 108 12.95 20.74 -9.44
CA HIS A 108 13.67 21.88 -8.88
C HIS A 108 14.88 21.44 -8.05
N MET A 109 15.42 20.24 -8.26
CA MET A 109 16.62 19.74 -7.58
C MET A 109 17.80 19.65 -8.55
N SER A 110 19.00 19.50 -8.01
CA SER A 110 20.23 19.40 -8.80
C SER A 110 20.20 18.24 -9.81
N ASN A 111 21.01 18.37 -10.86
CA ASN A 111 21.10 17.33 -11.90
C ASN A 111 21.65 15.99 -11.34
N LEU A 112 22.50 16.03 -10.32
CA LEU A 112 22.99 14.84 -9.62
C LEU A 112 21.84 14.09 -8.93
N PHE A 113 20.98 14.83 -8.23
CA PHE A 113 19.81 14.27 -7.57
C PHE A 113 18.87 13.61 -8.58
N LEU A 114 18.61 14.28 -9.70
CA LEU A 114 17.80 13.73 -10.79
C LEU A 114 18.40 12.45 -11.37
N ARG A 115 19.72 12.42 -11.61
CA ARG A 115 20.43 11.23 -12.11
C ARG A 115 20.30 10.05 -11.15
N ILE A 116 20.49 10.29 -9.86
CA ILE A 116 20.34 9.25 -8.83
C ILE A 116 18.90 8.75 -8.77
N ARG A 117 17.92 9.65 -8.80
CA ARG A 117 16.49 9.29 -8.75
C ARG A 117 16.04 8.50 -9.98
N GLN A 118 16.59 8.81 -11.15
CA GLN A 118 16.28 8.13 -12.42
C GLN A 118 16.77 6.68 -12.47
N MET A 119 17.73 6.28 -11.63
CA MET A 119 18.17 4.88 -11.54
C MET A 119 17.00 3.93 -11.20
N LYS A 120 15.97 4.40 -10.49
CA LYS A 120 14.76 3.63 -10.24
C LYS A 120 13.71 3.89 -11.34
N SER A 121 13.41 2.86 -12.14
CA SER A 121 12.39 2.93 -13.18
C SER A 121 11.01 3.27 -12.60
N ARG A 122 10.43 4.40 -13.06
CA ARG A 122 9.08 4.84 -12.63
C ARG A 122 7.98 3.86 -13.04
N ARG A 123 8.17 3.18 -14.18
CA ARG A 123 7.21 2.19 -14.71
C ARG A 123 7.20 0.94 -13.83
N GLU A 124 8.38 0.39 -13.53
CA GLU A 124 8.52 -0.78 -12.65
C GLU A 124 7.96 -0.49 -11.26
N ALA A 125 8.25 0.67 -10.68
CA ALA A 125 7.72 1.06 -9.37
C ALA A 125 6.18 1.14 -9.36
N THR A 126 5.57 1.51 -10.48
CA THR A 126 4.11 1.58 -10.62
C THR A 126 3.51 0.18 -10.76
N ILE A 127 4.10 -0.68 -11.60
CA ILE A 127 3.69 -2.08 -11.77
C ILE A 127 3.77 -2.82 -10.43
N GLN A 128 4.91 -2.70 -9.73
CA GLN A 128 5.13 -3.36 -8.45
C GLN A 128 4.08 -2.95 -7.40
N ARG A 129 3.66 -1.68 -7.38
CA ARG A 129 2.65 -1.19 -6.45
C ARG A 129 1.27 -1.78 -6.71
N TYR A 130 0.86 -1.90 -7.98
CA TYR A 130 -0.42 -2.52 -8.35
C TYR A 130 -0.39 -4.04 -8.21
N LEU A 131 0.73 -4.70 -8.48
CA LEU A 131 0.89 -6.13 -8.17
C LEU A 131 0.71 -6.38 -6.67
N LEU A 132 1.30 -5.53 -5.82
CA LEU A 132 1.11 -5.64 -4.37
C LEU A 132 -0.35 -5.38 -3.97
N LEU A 133 -1.04 -4.41 -4.60
CA LEU A 133 -2.47 -4.19 -4.35
C LEU A 133 -3.30 -5.43 -4.67
N ILE A 134 -3.10 -6.01 -5.85
CA ILE A 134 -3.81 -7.22 -6.30
C ILE A 134 -3.54 -8.36 -5.33
N PHE A 135 -2.28 -8.54 -4.92
CA PHE A 135 -1.92 -9.54 -3.91
C PHE A 135 -2.69 -9.34 -2.60
N MET A 136 -2.70 -8.11 -2.05
CA MET A 136 -3.40 -7.82 -0.79
C MET A 136 -4.92 -8.04 -0.89
N ILE A 137 -5.56 -7.58 -1.97
CA ILE A 137 -7.00 -7.79 -2.21
C ILE A 137 -7.29 -9.29 -2.30
N SER A 138 -6.49 -10.05 -3.07
CA SER A 138 -6.64 -11.50 -3.18
C SER A 138 -6.49 -12.19 -1.82
N THR A 139 -5.54 -11.77 -0.98
CA THR A 139 -5.39 -12.31 0.38
C THR A 139 -6.61 -12.02 1.26
N VAL A 140 -7.16 -10.81 1.20
CA VAL A 140 -8.37 -10.45 1.96
C VAL A 140 -9.59 -11.25 1.49
N VAL A 141 -9.77 -11.40 0.17
CA VAL A 141 -10.85 -12.21 -0.41
C VAL A 141 -10.70 -13.68 -0.03
N MET A 142 -9.49 -14.23 -0.12
CA MET A 142 -9.21 -15.60 0.31
C MET A 142 -9.50 -15.79 1.80
N GLY A 143 -9.10 -14.83 2.65
CA GLY A 143 -9.43 -14.83 4.08
C GLY A 143 -10.94 -14.89 4.32
N ALA A 144 -11.71 -14.04 3.62
CA ALA A 144 -13.17 -14.02 3.73
C ALA A 144 -13.81 -15.34 3.30
N VAL A 145 -13.33 -15.95 2.20
CA VAL A 145 -13.80 -17.26 1.72
C VAL A 145 -13.50 -18.35 2.76
N LEU A 146 -12.30 -18.36 3.35
CA LEU A 146 -11.95 -19.32 4.40
C LEU A 146 -12.83 -19.15 5.64
N THR A 147 -13.11 -17.91 6.05
CA THR A 147 -14.02 -17.63 7.16
C THR A 147 -15.43 -18.13 6.87
N TYR A 148 -15.94 -17.89 5.66
CA TYR A 148 -17.25 -18.40 5.24
C TYR A 148 -17.32 -19.94 5.29
N LEU A 149 -16.33 -20.62 4.71
CA LEU A 149 -16.28 -22.09 4.74
C LEU A 149 -16.15 -22.63 6.17
N GLY A 150 -15.35 -21.99 7.02
CA GLY A 150 -15.22 -22.36 8.42
C GLY A 150 -16.53 -22.17 9.20
N LEU A 151 -17.25 -21.07 8.98
CA LEU A 151 -18.58 -20.88 9.58
C LEU A 151 -19.58 -21.93 9.11
N GLN A 152 -19.58 -22.31 7.83
CA GLN A 152 -20.42 -23.41 7.35
C GLN A 152 -20.07 -24.73 8.02
N GLN A 153 -18.78 -25.04 8.18
CA GLN A 153 -18.35 -26.26 8.87
C GLN A 153 -18.79 -26.28 10.33
N VAL A 154 -18.78 -25.14 11.02
CA VAL A 154 -19.29 -25.05 12.40
C VAL A 154 -20.79 -25.31 12.49
N VAL A 155 -21.57 -24.84 11.51
CA VAL A 155 -23.04 -25.02 11.49
C VAL A 155 -23.45 -26.42 11.06
N TYR A 156 -22.84 -26.97 9.99
CA TYR A 156 -23.25 -28.24 9.38
C TYR A 156 -22.42 -29.45 9.80
N GLY A 157 -21.25 -29.24 10.41
CA GLY A 157 -20.31 -30.30 10.80
C GLY A 157 -20.47 -30.79 12.23
N ARG A 158 -21.42 -30.25 13.00
CA ARG A 158 -21.89 -30.79 14.29
C ARG A 158 -23.29 -31.36 14.11
#